data_AF-A0A848TCF4-F1
#
_entry.id   AF-A0A848TCF4-F1
#
_cell.length_a   1.000
_cell.length_b   1.000
_cell.length_c   1.000
_cell.angle_alpha   90.00
_cell.angle_beta   90.00
_cell.angle_gamma   90.00
#
_symmetry.space_group_name_H-M   'P 1'
#
loop_
_entity.id
_entity.type
_entity.pdbx_description
1 polymer ?
#
loop_
_entity_poly.entity_id
_entity_poly.type
_entity_poly.pdbx_seq_one_letter_code
_entity_poly.pdbx_strand_id
1 'polypeptide(L)'
;MNIHTPALDRGLTREDAAEALETLRNWAQAADRAELDTLDPALQALLPGGPTGYPAFSRAYPEGFAVDSRYKDTLPDLQNGPESLIKGARRGIQHVGISNFRLPVRFMMKDGGERLLDTSVTGTVSLEAGKKGINMSRIMRSFYAHADTTFSLEVI
;
A
#
# COMPACT_ATOMS: atom_id res chain seq x y z
N MET A 1 35.72 -23.24 -22.58
CA MET A 1 34.40 -22.70 -22.22
C MET A 1 33.66 -23.83 -21.51
N ASN A 2 33.68 -23.86 -20.19
CA ASN A 2 33.05 -24.93 -19.42
C ASN A 2 31.56 -24.60 -19.31
N ILE A 3 30.74 -25.39 -19.99
CA ILE A 3 29.29 -25.33 -19.86
C ILE A 3 28.97 -26.08 -18.57
N HIS A 4 28.58 -25.33 -17.52
CA HIS A 4 27.95 -25.93 -16.35
C HIS A 4 26.57 -26.42 -16.78
N THR A 5 26.45 -27.72 -17.03
CA THR A 5 25.15 -28.37 -17.20
C THR A 5 24.34 -28.12 -15.92
N PRO A 6 23.11 -27.60 -15.99
CA PRO A 6 22.30 -27.39 -14.81
C PRO A 6 22.05 -28.77 -14.16
N ALA A 7 22.43 -28.92 -12.89
CA ALA A 7 22.33 -30.16 -12.13
C ALA A 7 20.87 -30.59 -11.81
N LEU A 8 19.89 -30.12 -12.57
CA LEU A 8 18.46 -30.25 -12.27
C LEU A 8 17.78 -31.45 -12.97
N ASP A 9 18.50 -32.25 -13.76
CA ASP A 9 17.97 -33.44 -14.44
C ASP A 9 18.21 -34.77 -13.69
N ARG A 10 18.81 -34.73 -12.48
CA ARG A 10 18.89 -35.89 -11.58
C ARG A 10 17.78 -35.81 -10.53
N GLY A 11 17.18 -36.95 -10.20
CA GLY A 11 16.24 -37.04 -9.07
C GLY A 11 16.93 -36.52 -7.81
N LEU A 12 16.47 -35.38 -7.30
CA LEU A 12 17.07 -34.73 -6.13
C LEU A 12 17.01 -35.68 -4.93
N THR A 13 18.15 -35.86 -4.28
CA THR A 13 18.27 -36.72 -3.11
C THR A 13 17.99 -35.92 -1.83
N ARG A 14 17.79 -36.63 -0.72
CA ARG A 14 17.64 -36.01 0.60
C ARG A 14 18.89 -35.23 1.02
N GLU A 15 20.07 -35.71 0.62
CA GLU A 15 21.35 -35.05 0.91
C GLU A 15 21.45 -33.71 0.18
N ASP A 16 21.07 -33.66 -1.10
CA ASP A 16 21.01 -32.42 -1.88
C ASP A 16 20.08 -31.38 -1.21
N ALA A 17 18.91 -31.83 -0.72
CA ALA A 17 17.97 -30.95 -0.03
C ALA A 17 18.50 -30.41 1.30
N ALA A 18 19.28 -31.22 2.04
CA ALA A 18 19.90 -30.80 3.30
C ALA A 18 21.00 -29.76 3.06
N GLU A 19 21.84 -29.95 2.03
CA GLU A 19 22.91 -29.02 1.66
C GLU A 19 22.34 -27.67 1.18
N ALA A 20 21.29 -27.71 0.36
CA ALA A 20 20.57 -26.50 -0.06
C ALA A 20 19.99 -25.74 1.14
N LEU A 21 19.41 -26.47 2.11
CA LEU A 21 18.88 -25.86 3.32
C LEU A 21 19.97 -25.21 4.17
N GLU A 22 21.11 -25.86 4.39
CA GLU A 22 22.23 -25.23 5.11
C GLU A 22 22.75 -23.98 4.43
N THR A 23 22.85 -24.01 3.09
CA THR A 23 23.26 -22.84 2.30
C THR A 23 22.29 -21.67 2.52
N LEU A 24 20.98 -21.93 2.47
CA LEU A 24 19.95 -20.90 2.72
C LEU A 24 20.01 -20.36 4.16
N ARG A 25 20.27 -21.23 5.15
CA ARG A 25 20.40 -20.82 6.56
C ARG A 25 21.62 -19.93 6.78
N ASN A 26 22.75 -20.27 6.19
CA ASN A 26 23.98 -19.50 6.31
C ASN A 26 23.84 -18.12 5.65
N TRP A 27 23.22 -18.06 4.48
CA TRP A 27 22.90 -16.79 3.83
C TRP A 27 21.93 -15.95 4.69
N ALA A 28 20.87 -16.55 5.23
CA ALA A 28 19.88 -15.83 6.03
C ALA A 28 20.44 -15.21 7.32
N GLN A 29 21.54 -15.73 7.86
CA GLN A 29 22.23 -15.13 9.01
C GLN A 29 22.94 -13.81 8.67
N ALA A 30 23.35 -13.64 7.41
CA ALA A 30 24.06 -12.45 6.94
C ALA A 30 23.16 -11.46 6.18
N ALA A 31 21.97 -11.89 5.74
CA ALA A 31 21.01 -11.07 5.00
C ALA A 31 20.31 -10.03 5.90
N ASP A 32 19.98 -8.88 5.33
CA ASP A 32 19.18 -7.87 6.03
C ASP A 32 17.71 -8.30 6.14
N ARG A 33 17.01 -7.81 7.17
CA ARG A 33 15.61 -8.14 7.44
C ARG A 33 14.69 -7.78 6.26
N ALA A 34 14.96 -6.65 5.60
CA ALA A 34 14.19 -6.23 4.44
C ALA A 34 14.29 -7.22 3.28
N GLU A 35 15.44 -7.88 3.10
CA GLU A 35 15.65 -8.87 2.05
C GLU A 35 14.95 -10.20 2.41
N LEU A 36 15.06 -10.63 3.66
CA LEU A 36 14.36 -11.81 4.17
C LEU A 36 12.83 -11.70 4.04
N ASP A 37 12.28 -10.51 4.28
CA ASP A 37 10.83 -10.24 4.18
C ASP A 37 10.33 -10.30 2.71
N THR A 38 11.21 -10.34 1.71
CA THR A 38 10.83 -10.55 0.30
C THR A 38 10.73 -12.01 -0.12
N LEU A 39 11.24 -12.95 0.68
CA LEU A 39 11.22 -14.39 0.39
C LEU A 39 9.79 -14.94 0.35
N ASP A 40 9.63 -16.05 -0.36
CA ASP A 40 8.40 -16.84 -0.27
C ASP A 40 8.15 -17.27 1.18
N PRO A 41 6.93 -17.08 1.73
CA PRO A 41 6.60 -17.48 3.10
C PRO A 41 6.91 -18.95 3.42
N ALA A 42 6.80 -19.85 2.44
CA ALA A 42 7.13 -21.26 2.62
C ALA A 42 8.63 -21.48 2.86
N LEU A 43 9.50 -20.64 2.25
CA LEU A 43 10.94 -20.67 2.49
C LEU A 43 11.31 -20.04 3.84
N GLN A 44 10.62 -18.98 4.25
CA GLN A 44 10.82 -18.36 5.56
C GLN A 44 10.61 -19.35 6.71
N ALA A 45 9.64 -20.26 6.58
CA ALA A 45 9.38 -21.30 7.58
C ALA A 45 10.52 -22.34 7.71
N LEU A 46 11.39 -22.49 6.71
CA LEU A 46 12.52 -23.44 6.72
C LEU A 46 13.77 -22.85 7.40
N LEU A 47 13.84 -21.53 7.54
CA LEU A 47 14.95 -20.81 8.15
C LEU A 47 14.88 -20.85 9.69
N PRO A 48 16.04 -20.83 10.39
CA PRO A 48 16.08 -20.80 11.85
C PRO A 48 15.42 -19.54 12.38
N GLY A 49 14.47 -19.70 13.33
CA GLY A 49 13.67 -18.60 13.85
C GLY A 49 12.48 -18.19 12.95
N GLY A 50 12.26 -18.92 11.84
CA GLY A 50 11.07 -18.77 11.01
C GLY A 50 9.79 -19.10 11.79
N PRO A 51 8.66 -18.45 11.46
CA PRO A 51 7.40 -18.72 12.13
C PRO A 51 6.94 -20.16 11.85
N THR A 52 6.72 -20.94 12.92
CA THR A 52 6.13 -22.28 12.83
C THR A 52 4.63 -22.15 12.58
N GLY A 53 4.25 -21.88 11.33
CA GLY A 53 2.87 -21.66 10.92
C GLY A 53 2.42 -20.20 10.96
N TYR A 54 1.17 -19.96 10.56
CA TYR A 54 0.60 -18.61 10.54
C TYR A 54 0.36 -18.13 11.98
N PRO A 55 0.79 -16.91 12.35
CA PRO A 55 0.63 -16.43 13.72
C PRO A 55 -0.85 -16.29 14.09
N ALA A 56 -1.19 -16.68 15.32
CA ALA A 56 -2.51 -16.38 15.89
C ALA A 56 -2.55 -14.90 16.26
N PHE A 57 -3.38 -14.12 15.57
CA PHE A 57 -3.59 -12.71 15.93
C PHE A 57 -4.48 -12.58 17.17
N SER A 58 -4.05 -11.75 18.12
CA SER A 58 -4.92 -11.34 19.21
C SER A 58 -6.13 -10.60 18.67
N ARG A 59 -7.32 -10.94 19.18
CA ARG A 59 -8.57 -10.21 18.90
C ARG A 59 -9.00 -9.34 20.08
N ALA A 60 -8.19 -9.30 21.14
CA ALA A 60 -8.43 -8.44 22.29
C ALA A 60 -7.92 -7.03 21.97
N TYR A 61 -8.84 -6.09 21.83
CA TYR A 61 -8.54 -4.67 21.65
C TYR A 61 -8.58 -3.97 23.02
N PRO A 62 -7.68 -3.02 23.31
CA PRO A 62 -7.72 -2.29 24.58
C PRO A 62 -8.99 -1.43 24.64
N GLU A 63 -9.85 -1.66 25.64
CA GLU A 63 -11.13 -0.96 25.76
C GLU A 63 -10.98 0.56 25.99
N GLY A 64 -9.88 0.97 26.63
CA GLY A 64 -9.57 2.38 26.91
C GLY A 64 -8.64 3.04 25.89
N PHE A 65 -8.44 2.45 24.71
CA PHE A 65 -7.53 3.04 23.72
C PHE A 65 -8.05 4.39 23.21
N ALA A 66 -7.29 5.45 23.45
CA ALA A 66 -7.52 6.77 22.90
C ALA A 66 -6.30 7.19 22.07
N VAL A 67 -6.55 7.71 20.87
CA VAL A 67 -5.50 8.20 19.97
C VAL A 67 -5.01 9.55 20.48
N ASP A 68 -3.84 9.56 21.12
CA ASP A 68 -3.13 10.79 21.50
C ASP A 68 -2.14 11.25 20.42
N SER A 69 -1.52 12.41 20.63
CA SER A 69 -0.52 12.94 19.68
C SER A 69 0.72 12.05 19.60
N ARG A 70 1.18 11.53 20.73
CA ARG A 70 2.37 10.68 20.81
C ARG A 70 2.19 9.40 19.99
N TYR A 71 1.04 8.75 20.08
CA TYR A 71 0.68 7.58 19.29
C TYR A 71 0.65 7.92 17.80
N LYS A 72 0.05 9.05 17.42
CA LYS A 72 0.04 9.52 16.01
C LYS A 72 1.46 9.68 15.47
N ASP A 73 2.38 10.22 16.27
CA ASP A 73 3.78 10.40 15.88
C ASP A 73 4.53 9.07 15.69
N THR A 74 4.02 7.97 16.27
CA THR A 74 4.59 6.63 16.05
C THR A 74 4.11 5.94 14.77
N LEU A 75 3.05 6.46 14.13
CA LEU A 75 2.49 5.81 12.95
C LEU A 75 3.40 5.99 11.73
N PRO A 76 3.66 4.93 10.96
CA PRO A 76 4.52 5.03 9.78
C PRO A 76 3.84 5.86 8.69
N ASP A 77 4.60 6.76 8.06
CA ASP A 77 4.15 7.42 6.84
C ASP A 77 4.21 6.45 5.65
N LEU A 78 3.11 5.74 5.42
CA LEU A 78 2.99 4.78 4.32
C LEU A 78 2.90 5.43 2.94
N GLN A 79 2.64 6.75 2.85
CA GLN A 79 2.48 7.46 1.58
C GLN A 79 3.84 8.01 1.09
N ASN A 80 4.66 8.51 2.01
CA ASN A 80 5.99 9.06 1.75
C ASN A 80 7.13 8.17 2.24
N GLY A 81 6.84 6.91 2.60
CA GLY A 81 7.84 5.93 2.98
C GLY A 81 8.89 5.68 1.88
N PRO A 82 10.00 5.00 2.22
CA PRO A 82 11.12 4.80 1.29
C PRO A 82 10.70 4.08 0.01
N GLU A 83 11.38 4.41 -1.10
CA GLU A 83 11.09 3.84 -2.43
C GLU A 83 11.18 2.31 -2.47
N SER A 84 11.91 1.68 -1.54
CA SER A 84 12.00 0.23 -1.39
C SER A 84 10.63 -0.44 -1.15
N LEU A 85 9.63 0.31 -0.68
CA LEU A 85 8.27 -0.17 -0.46
C LEU A 85 7.39 -0.16 -1.72
N ILE A 86 7.91 0.36 -2.85
CA ILE A 86 7.21 0.42 -4.15
C ILE A 86 7.60 -0.83 -4.95
N LYS A 87 6.64 -1.73 -5.12
CA LYS A 87 6.82 -2.94 -5.95
C LYS A 87 6.47 -2.63 -7.41
N GLY A 88 7.33 -3.02 -8.35
CA GLY A 88 7.11 -2.86 -9.79
C GLY A 88 7.90 -1.73 -10.44
N ALA A 89 7.55 -1.37 -11.68
CA ALA A 89 8.25 -0.35 -12.46
C ALA A 89 7.95 1.06 -11.95
N ARG A 90 8.98 1.91 -11.84
CA ARG A 90 8.88 3.31 -11.45
C ARG A 90 8.19 4.13 -12.55
N ARG A 91 6.89 4.31 -12.43
CA ARG A 91 6.09 5.16 -13.34
C ARG A 91 5.22 6.10 -12.54
N GLY A 92 5.11 7.33 -13.01
CA GLY A 92 4.12 8.26 -12.49
C GLY A 92 2.71 7.80 -12.83
N ILE A 93 1.75 8.12 -11.95
CA ILE A 93 0.33 7.90 -12.20
C ILE A 93 -0.29 9.27 -12.48
N GLN A 94 -0.77 9.49 -13.71
CA GLN A 94 -1.30 10.80 -14.10
C GLN A 94 -2.60 11.15 -13.37
N HIS A 95 -3.46 10.17 -13.15
CA HIS A 95 -4.76 10.33 -12.48
C HIS A 95 -4.94 9.24 -11.43
N VAL A 96 -4.80 9.62 -10.16
CA VAL A 96 -5.17 8.80 -9.00
C VAL A 96 -6.03 9.64 -8.07
N GLY A 97 -7.08 9.04 -7.50
CA GLY A 97 -8.04 9.80 -6.74
C GLY A 97 -9.29 9.00 -6.38
N ILE A 98 -10.41 9.72 -6.30
CA ILE A 98 -11.72 9.18 -5.98
C ILE A 98 -12.65 9.54 -7.14
N SER A 99 -13.43 8.57 -7.59
CA SER A 99 -14.45 8.75 -8.61
C SER A 99 -15.83 8.38 -8.07
N ASN A 100 -16.85 8.96 -8.69
CA ASN A 100 -18.26 8.66 -8.45
C ASN A 100 -18.70 8.74 -6.98
N PHE A 101 -18.13 9.65 -6.20
CA PHE A 101 -18.69 9.94 -4.87
C PHE A 101 -19.86 10.91 -5.02
N ARG A 102 -20.95 10.64 -4.31
CA ARG A 102 -22.18 11.43 -4.39
C ARG A 102 -22.16 12.51 -3.32
N LEU A 103 -22.39 13.75 -3.73
CA LEU A 103 -22.47 14.90 -2.87
C LEU A 103 -23.67 15.77 -3.26
N PRO A 104 -24.53 16.15 -2.32
CA PRO A 104 -25.53 17.19 -2.55
C PRO A 104 -24.82 18.53 -2.78
N VAL A 105 -24.98 19.14 -3.95
CA VAL A 105 -24.36 20.43 -4.31
C VAL A 105 -25.46 21.42 -4.69
N ARG A 106 -25.33 22.67 -4.21
CA ARG A 106 -26.23 23.78 -4.57
C ARG A 106 -25.74 24.44 -5.86
N PHE A 107 -26.58 24.44 -6.90
CA PHE A 107 -26.31 25.10 -8.17
C PHE A 107 -27.14 26.38 -8.31
N MET A 108 -26.51 27.45 -8.80
CA MET A 108 -27.24 28.64 -9.27
C MET A 108 -27.95 28.35 -10.59
N MET A 109 -29.24 28.67 -10.66
CA MET A 109 -30.03 28.59 -11.89
C MET A 109 -29.91 29.90 -12.68
N LYS A 110 -30.03 29.81 -14.02
CA LYS A 110 -29.91 30.98 -14.92
C LYS A 110 -31.01 32.02 -14.74
N ASP A 111 -32.18 31.61 -14.29
CA ASP A 111 -33.36 32.43 -14.01
C ASP A 111 -33.37 33.03 -12.59
N GLY A 112 -32.31 32.77 -11.81
CA GLY A 112 -32.20 33.17 -10.41
C GLY A 112 -32.73 32.08 -9.47
N GLY A 113 -32.04 31.92 -8.33
CA GLY A 113 -32.35 30.91 -7.33
C GLY A 113 -31.38 29.73 -7.32
N GLU A 114 -31.50 28.89 -6.28
CA GLU A 114 -30.61 27.75 -6.03
C GLU A 114 -31.36 26.42 -6.13
N ARG A 115 -30.69 25.39 -6.66
CA ARG A 115 -31.20 24.02 -6.66
C ARG A 115 -30.17 23.06 -6.08
N LEU A 116 -30.58 22.23 -5.13
CA LEU A 116 -29.77 21.14 -4.59
C LEU A 116 -29.88 19.91 -5.49
N LEU A 117 -28.76 19.37 -5.95
CA LEU A 117 -28.70 18.18 -6.80
C LEU A 117 -27.70 17.15 -6.26
N ASP A 118 -28.06 15.87 -6.31
CA ASP A 118 -27.15 14.76 -6.04
C ASP A 118 -26.12 14.61 -7.16
N THR A 119 -24.94 15.16 -6.94
CA THR A 119 -23.89 15.29 -7.94
C THR A 119 -22.88 14.15 -7.79
N SER A 120 -22.52 13.51 -8.89
CA SER A 120 -21.39 12.59 -8.93
C SER A 120 -20.11 13.39 -9.14
N VAL A 121 -19.15 13.24 -8.23
CA VAL A 121 -17.90 14.00 -8.25
C VAL A 121 -16.72 13.05 -8.44
N THR A 122 -15.77 13.50 -9.27
CA THR A 122 -14.49 12.82 -9.48
C THR A 122 -13.36 13.82 -9.23
N GLY A 123 -12.47 13.50 -8.29
CA GLY A 123 -11.30 14.30 -7.97
C GLY A 123 -10.04 13.47 -8.12
N THR A 124 -9.10 13.96 -8.92
CA THR A 124 -7.83 13.26 -9.20
C THR A 124 -6.64 14.18 -9.03
N VAL A 125 -5.49 13.57 -8.72
CA VAL A 125 -4.17 14.21 -8.70
C VAL A 125 -3.17 13.32 -9.43
N SER A 126 -2.02 13.88 -9.79
CA SER A 126 -0.90 13.11 -10.29
C SER A 126 -0.01 12.62 -9.14
N LEU A 127 0.56 11.43 -9.31
CA LEU A 127 1.49 10.81 -8.39
C LEU A 127 2.84 10.62 -9.09
N GLU A 128 3.90 11.15 -8.50
CA GLU A 128 5.26 11.00 -9.00
C GLU A 128 5.77 9.56 -8.83
N ALA A 129 6.70 9.12 -9.69
CA ALA A 129 7.18 7.74 -9.73
C ALA A 129 7.89 7.25 -8.44
N GLY A 130 8.33 8.17 -7.57
CA GLY A 130 8.98 7.87 -6.28
C GLY A 130 8.04 7.93 -5.08
N LYS A 131 6.74 8.17 -5.29
CA LYS A 131 5.74 8.26 -4.22
C LYS A 131 4.85 7.02 -4.22
N LYS A 132 4.61 6.45 -3.04
CA LYS A 132 3.85 5.19 -2.91
C LYS A 132 2.34 5.38 -3.07
N GLY A 133 1.80 6.53 -2.68
CA GLY A 133 0.36 6.77 -2.76
C GLY A 133 -0.07 8.19 -2.44
N ILE A 134 -1.38 8.39 -2.37
CA ILE A 134 -2.02 9.68 -2.10
C ILE A 134 -2.95 9.63 -0.88
N ASN A 135 -3.22 10.79 -0.29
CA ASN A 135 -4.27 10.93 0.71
C ASN A 135 -5.64 11.12 0.06
N MET A 136 -6.28 9.99 -0.31
CA MET A 136 -7.61 10.00 -0.94
C MET A 136 -8.64 10.74 -0.08
N SER A 137 -8.61 10.55 1.24
CA SER A 137 -9.57 11.20 2.15
C SER A 137 -9.48 12.74 2.13
N ARG A 138 -8.30 13.29 1.82
CA ARG A 138 -8.11 14.74 1.67
C ARG A 138 -8.84 15.30 0.46
N ILE A 139 -8.87 14.55 -0.65
CA ILE A 139 -9.65 14.91 -1.85
C ILE A 139 -11.13 15.00 -1.50
N MET A 140 -11.70 13.99 -0.81
CA MET A 140 -13.08 14.07 -0.34
C MET A 140 -13.32 15.27 0.59
N ARG A 141 -12.45 15.46 1.60
CA ARG A 141 -12.60 16.57 2.56
C ARG A 141 -12.58 17.94 1.89
N SER A 142 -11.79 18.15 0.84
CA SER A 142 -11.82 19.43 0.12
C SER A 142 -13.17 19.69 -0.56
N PHE A 143 -13.82 18.66 -1.11
CA PHE A 143 -15.15 18.83 -1.69
C PHE A 143 -16.22 19.06 -0.62
N TYR A 144 -16.19 18.34 0.50
CA TYR A 144 -17.11 18.58 1.62
C TYR A 144 -16.97 19.99 2.20
N ALA A 145 -15.74 20.52 2.30
CA ALA A 145 -15.51 21.89 2.76
C ALA A 145 -16.16 22.94 1.85
N HIS A 146 -16.38 22.62 0.58
CA HIS A 146 -17.02 23.50 -0.40
C HIS A 146 -18.46 23.08 -0.76
N ALA A 147 -19.01 22.04 -0.12
CA ALA A 147 -20.34 21.51 -0.44
C ALA A 147 -21.47 22.53 -0.20
N ASP A 148 -21.29 23.39 0.81
CA ASP A 148 -22.23 24.47 1.16
C ASP A 148 -22.03 25.75 0.34
N THR A 149 -20.97 25.83 -0.46
CA THR A 149 -20.71 26.98 -1.35
C THR A 149 -21.54 26.82 -2.62
N THR A 150 -22.28 27.86 -2.99
CA THR A 150 -23.10 27.81 -4.21
C THR A 150 -22.20 27.74 -5.44
N PHE A 151 -22.36 26.67 -6.22
CA PHE A 151 -21.56 26.42 -7.42
C PHE A 151 -22.19 27.12 -8.62
N SER A 152 -21.40 27.93 -9.34
CA SER A 152 -21.80 28.55 -10.61
C SER A 152 -21.16 27.80 -11.77
N LEU A 153 -21.94 27.54 -12.82
CA LEU A 153 -21.46 26.95 -14.07
C LEU A 153 -20.62 27.92 -14.92
N GLU A 154 -20.48 29.18 -14.51
CA GLU A 154 -19.68 30.19 -15.22
C GLU A 154 -18.16 30.06 -14.97
N VAL A 155 -17.75 29.13 -14.12
CA VAL A 155 -16.34 28.81 -13.88
C VAL A 155 -16.05 27.42 -14.45
N ILE A 156 -15.65 27.39 -15.73
CA ILE A 156 -14.87 26.29 -16.34
C ILE A 156 -13.64 26.91 -16.98
#